data_AF-A0A2L0QVF4-F1
#
_entry.id   AF-A0A2L0QVF4-F1
#
_cell.length_a   1.000
_cell.length_b   1.000
_cell.length_c   1.000
_cell.angle_alpha   90.00
_cell.angle_beta   90.00
_cell.angle_gamma   90.00
#
_symmetry.space_group_name_H-M   'P 1'
#
loop_
_entity.id
_entity.type
_entity.pdbx_description
1 polymer ?
#
loop_
_entity_poly.entity_id
_entity_poly.type
_entity_poly.pdbx_seq_one_letter_code
_entity_poly.pdbx_strand_id
1 'polypeptide(L)'
;MAKNFKLPTGWYFSTITDLVDNVLPPLLGKLTVDNAWAYVYAITMWSENVDGTEYFHIIESDKLNTKNGRMLAARAADYLATHLVPGETRDPLTIVDQIGKARAEVRANQGFGPPKTKRDPNVTGAAFETALQVLVEKLCGVIPSRTPPLRTLQGFELAPEGYHSRPDLVLFGPRDFRLLISTKWTLRKERVGTYLHESYFYRKRRPDLQIAFVVNEFQPNILRHLSTDPLVDRVYHVNKRMLLDLRSPFAQLPPGTSIPVETLTGSNPDAKAYRQWISMEDRIFDLTDMFADIRMLRNKPDLVIDPEQLDGGVGEDDDEVGI
;
A
#
# COMPACT_ATOMS: atom_id res chain seq x y z
N MET A 1 25.28 17.64 19.93
CA MET A 1 23.82 17.82 19.80
C MET A 1 23.43 17.72 18.32
N ALA A 2 22.76 16.64 17.91
CA ALA A 2 22.25 16.54 16.55
C ALA A 2 21.08 17.52 16.38
N LYS A 3 21.25 18.55 15.55
CA LYS A 3 20.13 19.41 15.13
C LYS A 3 19.08 18.51 14.48
N ASN A 4 17.85 18.55 15.00
CA ASN A 4 16.68 17.91 14.40
C ASN A 4 16.57 18.37 12.94
N PHE A 5 17.03 17.53 12.02
CA PHE A 5 17.02 17.81 10.59
C PHE A 5 15.56 17.71 10.10
N LYS A 6 14.93 18.86 9.86
CA LYS A 6 13.61 18.93 9.19
C LYS A 6 13.84 19.28 7.73
N LEU A 7 13.43 18.38 6.83
CA LEU A 7 13.28 18.70 5.41
C LEU A 7 12.28 19.86 5.23
N PRO A 8 12.40 20.71 4.20
CA PRO A 8 11.43 21.76 3.93
C PRO A 8 10.01 21.22 3.84
N THR A 9 9.05 22.01 4.30
CA THR A 9 7.62 21.73 4.10
C THR A 9 7.34 21.58 2.59
N GLY A 10 6.74 20.46 2.17
CA GLY A 10 6.43 20.21 0.76
C GLY A 10 7.56 19.61 -0.08
N TRP A 11 8.75 19.36 0.49
CA TRP A 11 9.88 18.77 -0.24
C TRP A 11 9.53 17.40 -0.83
N TYR A 12 8.93 16.53 -0.03
CA TYR A 12 8.52 15.20 -0.51
C TYR A 12 7.50 15.28 -1.64
N PHE A 13 6.51 16.16 -1.50
CA PHE A 13 5.42 16.28 -2.46
C PHE A 13 5.92 16.79 -3.81
N SER A 14 6.59 17.94 -3.84
CA SER A 14 7.15 18.51 -5.08
C SER A 14 8.15 17.56 -5.77
N THR A 15 9.05 16.92 -5.00
CA THR A 15 10.02 15.96 -5.55
C THR A 15 9.33 14.72 -6.13
N ILE A 16 8.33 14.18 -5.43
CA ILE A 16 7.61 12.99 -5.91
C ILE A 16 6.72 13.33 -7.10
N THR A 17 6.08 14.50 -7.11
CA THR A 17 5.34 14.98 -8.29
C THR A 17 6.25 15.10 -9.51
N ASP A 18 7.45 15.66 -9.37
CA ASP A 18 8.43 15.73 -10.47
C ASP A 18 8.86 14.34 -10.94
N LEU A 19 9.11 13.40 -10.01
CA LEU A 19 9.40 12.02 -10.37
C LEU A 19 8.26 11.39 -11.19
N VAL A 20 7.02 11.57 -10.74
CA VAL A 20 5.82 11.02 -11.40
C VAL A 20 5.58 11.67 -12.77
N ASP A 21 5.82 12.97 -12.90
CA ASP A 21 5.49 13.72 -14.12
C ASP A 21 6.59 13.64 -15.18
N ASN A 22 7.87 13.62 -14.76
CA ASN A 22 8.99 13.87 -15.68
C ASN A 22 10.03 12.73 -15.71
N VAL A 23 10.31 12.06 -14.59
CA VAL A 23 11.42 11.10 -14.49
C VAL A 23 10.99 9.66 -14.76
N LEU A 24 9.85 9.24 -14.19
CA LEU A 24 9.36 7.87 -14.26
C LEU A 24 8.64 7.54 -15.58
N PRO A 25 7.90 8.43 -16.25
CA PRO A 25 7.22 8.08 -17.49
C PRO A 25 8.14 7.55 -18.61
N PRO A 26 9.35 8.13 -18.83
CA PRO A 26 10.31 7.55 -19.77
C PRO A 26 10.85 6.17 -19.39
N LEU A 27 10.77 5.78 -18.11
CA LEU A 27 11.33 4.53 -17.57
C LEU A 27 10.26 3.43 -17.43
N LEU A 28 9.05 3.77 -16.99
CA LEU A 28 7.99 2.84 -16.60
C LEU A 28 6.75 2.93 -17.52
N GLY A 29 6.80 3.80 -18.53
CA GLY A 29 5.64 4.18 -19.32
C GLY A 29 4.75 5.21 -18.60
N LYS A 30 3.83 5.84 -19.34
CA LYS A 30 2.90 6.85 -18.80
C LYS A 30 2.12 6.29 -17.61
N LEU A 31 1.93 7.11 -16.57
CA LEU A 31 1.15 6.72 -15.40
C LEU A 31 -0.30 6.37 -15.79
N THR A 32 -0.74 5.20 -15.34
CA THR A 32 -2.08 4.63 -15.45
C THR A 32 -2.45 3.97 -14.13
N VAL A 33 -3.69 3.51 -13.99
CA VAL A 33 -4.11 2.73 -12.83
C VAL A 33 -3.30 1.43 -12.75
N ASP A 34 -3.13 0.73 -13.87
CA ASP A 34 -2.52 -0.60 -13.93
C ASP A 34 -1.03 -0.63 -13.63
N ASN A 35 -0.29 0.46 -13.89
CA ASN A 35 1.13 0.58 -13.58
C ASN A 35 1.45 1.47 -12.36
N ALA A 36 0.44 1.94 -11.62
CA ALA A 36 0.64 2.78 -10.43
C ALA A 36 1.51 2.08 -9.37
N TRP A 37 1.41 0.76 -9.24
CA TRP A 37 2.24 -0.04 -8.34
C TRP A 37 3.73 0.08 -8.70
N ALA A 38 4.08 0.10 -9.98
CA ALA A 38 5.46 0.22 -10.44
C ALA A 38 6.07 1.56 -10.03
N TYR A 39 5.28 2.63 -10.10
CA TYR A 39 5.66 3.96 -9.61
C TYR A 39 5.90 3.94 -8.09
N VAL A 40 5.04 3.27 -7.31
CA VAL A 40 5.23 3.11 -5.86
C VAL A 40 6.56 2.42 -5.54
N TYR A 41 6.88 1.29 -6.18
CA TYR A 41 8.17 0.60 -5.97
C TYR A 41 9.33 1.47 -6.39
N ALA A 42 9.28 2.08 -7.57
CA ALA A 42 10.32 2.97 -8.07
C ALA A 42 10.66 4.10 -7.08
N ILE A 43 9.64 4.70 -6.45
CA ILE A 43 9.80 5.80 -5.49
C ILE A 43 10.28 5.31 -4.12
N THR A 44 9.76 4.17 -3.66
CA THR A 44 9.82 3.76 -2.24
C THR A 44 10.87 2.68 -1.98
N MET A 45 11.09 1.79 -2.94
CA MET A 45 11.98 0.63 -2.81
C MET A 45 13.42 1.07 -2.56
N TRP A 46 14.12 0.24 -1.79
CA TRP A 46 15.53 0.41 -1.45
C TRP A 46 16.14 -0.97 -1.19
N SER A 47 17.48 -1.05 -1.18
CA SER A 47 18.23 -2.27 -0.94
C SER A 47 19.19 -2.14 0.25
N GLU A 48 19.53 -3.28 0.85
CA GLU A 48 20.54 -3.42 1.90
C GLU A 48 21.55 -4.50 1.49
N ASN A 49 22.82 -4.27 1.82
CA ASN A 49 23.88 -5.25 1.63
C ASN A 49 23.89 -6.23 2.80
N VAL A 50 23.67 -7.51 2.51
CA VAL A 50 23.79 -8.60 3.49
C VAL A 50 24.81 -9.60 2.96
N ASP A 51 25.91 -9.76 3.69
CA ASP A 51 27.02 -10.67 3.34
C ASP A 51 27.54 -10.48 1.90
N GLY A 52 27.66 -9.22 1.45
CA GLY A 52 28.16 -8.89 0.11
C GLY A 52 27.12 -8.94 -1.01
N THR A 53 25.88 -9.33 -0.72
CA THR A 53 24.77 -9.35 -1.69
C THR A 53 23.75 -8.26 -1.37
N GLU A 54 23.34 -7.48 -2.38
CA GLU A 54 22.27 -6.48 -2.22
C GLU A 54 20.89 -7.15 -2.32
N TYR A 55 20.01 -6.91 -1.35
CA TYR A 55 18.64 -7.41 -1.31
C TYR A 55 17.64 -6.27 -1.22
N PHE A 56 16.51 -6.38 -1.94
CA PHE A 56 15.41 -5.43 -1.78
C PHE A 56 14.69 -5.55 -0.45
N HIS A 57 14.33 -4.40 0.11
CA HIS A 57 13.44 -4.31 1.26
C HIS A 57 11.97 -4.46 0.88
N ILE A 58 11.59 -5.71 0.61
CA ILE A 58 10.20 -6.14 0.62
C ILE A 58 9.78 -6.78 1.95
N ILE A 59 10.73 -6.93 2.88
CA ILE A 59 10.53 -7.37 4.25
C ILE A 59 11.43 -6.56 5.18
N GLU A 60 11.20 -6.69 6.49
CA GLU A 60 12.03 -6.05 7.52
C GLU A 60 13.50 -6.50 7.47
N SER A 61 14.43 -5.59 7.79
CA SER A 61 15.88 -5.86 7.78
C SER A 61 16.29 -7.06 8.63
N ASP A 62 15.68 -7.25 9.81
CA ASP A 62 15.99 -8.40 10.67
C ASP A 62 15.66 -9.73 9.98
N LYS A 63 14.67 -9.75 9.09
CA LYS A 63 14.28 -10.93 8.32
C LYS A 63 15.23 -11.21 7.16
N LEU A 64 15.89 -10.21 6.58
CA LEU A 64 16.92 -10.40 5.55
C LEU A 64 18.15 -11.15 6.09
N ASN A 65 18.36 -11.16 7.40
CA ASN A 65 19.42 -11.99 8.01
C ASN A 65 19.07 -13.50 8.03
N THR A 66 17.84 -13.87 7.67
CA THR A 66 17.41 -15.27 7.57
C THR A 66 17.46 -15.79 6.14
N LYS A 67 17.70 -17.11 5.96
CA LYS A 67 17.67 -17.76 4.64
C LYS A 67 16.33 -17.53 3.92
N ASN A 68 15.21 -17.69 4.64
CA ASN A 68 13.87 -17.54 4.07
C ASN A 68 13.61 -16.10 3.63
N GLY A 69 14.07 -15.10 4.39
CA GLY A 69 13.93 -13.71 4.03
C GLY A 69 14.73 -13.36 2.76
N ARG A 70 15.97 -13.82 2.65
CA ARG A 70 16.79 -13.64 1.43
C ARG A 70 16.19 -14.32 0.21
N MET A 71 15.67 -15.54 0.37
CA MET A 71 14.98 -16.23 -0.72
C MET A 71 13.74 -15.47 -1.21
N LEU A 72 12.96 -14.91 -0.28
CA LEU A 72 11.79 -14.11 -0.63
C LEU A 72 12.18 -12.82 -1.36
N ALA A 73 13.21 -12.12 -0.87
CA ALA A 73 13.74 -10.92 -1.52
C ALA A 73 14.34 -11.20 -2.91
N ALA A 74 15.00 -12.35 -3.09
CA ALA A 74 15.51 -12.77 -4.41
C ALA A 74 14.38 -13.02 -5.40
N ARG A 75 13.33 -13.78 -5.01
CA ARG A 75 12.15 -14.00 -5.86
C ARG A 75 11.45 -12.69 -6.21
N ALA A 76 11.43 -11.74 -5.27
CA ALA A 76 10.89 -10.42 -5.52
C ALA A 76 11.72 -9.64 -6.55
N ALA A 77 13.05 -9.73 -6.48
CA ALA A 77 13.92 -9.18 -7.51
C ALA A 77 13.63 -9.78 -8.89
N ASP A 78 13.49 -11.11 -8.98
CA ASP A 78 13.17 -11.80 -10.24
C ASP A 78 11.81 -11.37 -10.82
N TYR A 79 10.80 -11.26 -9.95
CA TYR A 79 9.47 -10.76 -10.33
C TYR A 79 9.55 -9.33 -10.86
N LEU A 80 10.21 -8.43 -10.12
CA LEU A 80 10.35 -7.04 -10.53
C LEU A 80 11.18 -6.91 -11.80
N ALA A 81 12.19 -7.74 -11.98
CA ALA A 81 13.01 -7.71 -13.18
C ALA A 81 12.21 -7.95 -14.46
N THR A 82 11.14 -8.74 -14.35
CA THR A 82 10.30 -9.14 -15.50
C THR A 82 9.04 -8.28 -15.66
N HIS A 83 8.56 -7.64 -14.58
CA HIS A 83 7.26 -6.96 -14.59
C HIS A 83 7.34 -5.44 -14.34
N LEU A 84 8.45 -4.91 -13.84
CA LEU A 84 8.54 -3.49 -13.45
C LEU A 84 8.48 -2.55 -14.68
N VAL A 85 9.06 -2.98 -15.81
CA VAL A 85 9.01 -2.25 -17.09
C VAL A 85 8.26 -3.09 -18.11
N PRO A 86 7.12 -2.61 -18.65
CA PRO A 86 6.35 -3.37 -19.62
C PRO A 86 7.17 -3.77 -20.85
N GLY A 87 7.24 -5.07 -21.13
CA GLY A 87 7.91 -5.61 -22.33
C GLY A 87 9.44 -5.65 -22.27
N GLU A 88 10.06 -5.31 -21.13
CA GLU A 88 11.51 -5.29 -20.96
C GLU A 88 11.92 -5.98 -19.65
N THR A 89 12.81 -6.97 -19.74
CA THR A 89 13.47 -7.53 -18.56
C THR A 89 14.64 -6.62 -18.18
N ARG A 90 14.59 -6.03 -16.98
CA ARG A 90 15.58 -5.07 -16.51
C ARG A 90 15.93 -5.30 -15.05
N ASP A 91 17.20 -5.15 -14.70
CA ASP A 91 17.61 -5.21 -13.29
C ASP A 91 16.89 -4.11 -12.46
N PRO A 92 16.05 -4.47 -11.49
CA PRO A 92 15.32 -3.51 -10.67
C PRO A 92 16.27 -2.68 -9.78
N LEU A 93 17.48 -3.14 -9.46
CA LEU A 93 18.44 -2.37 -8.65
C LEU A 93 18.94 -1.18 -9.45
N THR A 94 19.22 -1.40 -10.74
CA THR A 94 19.58 -0.34 -11.67
C THR A 94 18.50 0.76 -11.73
N ILE A 95 17.21 0.40 -11.71
CA ILE A 95 16.11 1.39 -11.70
C ILE A 95 16.08 2.16 -10.36
N VAL A 96 16.18 1.46 -9.23
CA VAL A 96 16.22 2.09 -7.89
C VAL A 96 17.41 3.03 -7.76
N ASP A 97 18.58 2.65 -8.27
CA ASP A 97 19.79 3.46 -8.26
C ASP A 97 19.65 4.71 -9.15
N GLN A 98 19.06 4.58 -10.35
CA GLN A 98 18.80 5.72 -11.22
C GLN A 98 17.87 6.74 -10.55
N ILE A 99 16.81 6.28 -9.88
CA ILE A 99 15.90 7.15 -9.14
C ILE A 99 16.56 7.74 -7.89
N GLY A 100 17.38 6.94 -7.21
CA GLY A 100 18.20 7.39 -6.08
C GLY A 100 19.14 8.53 -6.46
N LYS A 101 19.80 8.42 -7.63
CA LYS A 101 20.66 9.46 -8.19
C LYS A 101 19.88 10.71 -8.56
N ALA A 102 18.77 10.58 -9.28
CA ALA A 102 17.90 11.72 -9.63
C ALA A 102 17.42 12.47 -8.36
N ARG A 103 17.04 11.74 -7.30
CA ARG A 103 16.72 12.32 -5.99
C ARG A 103 17.89 13.05 -5.35
N ALA A 104 19.09 12.48 -5.41
CA ALA A 104 20.29 13.09 -4.84
C ALA A 104 20.68 14.38 -5.59
N GLU A 105 20.50 14.42 -6.91
CA GLU A 105 20.72 15.60 -7.75
C GLU A 105 19.73 16.72 -7.43
N VAL A 106 18.42 16.41 -7.36
CA VAL A 106 17.39 17.38 -6.95
C VAL A 106 17.68 17.92 -5.54
N ARG A 107 18.08 17.04 -4.62
CA ARG A 107 18.49 17.41 -3.26
C ARG A 107 19.70 18.35 -3.26
N ALA A 108 20.73 18.04 -4.06
CA ALA A 108 21.92 18.87 -4.18
C ALA A 108 21.61 20.25 -4.79
N ASN A 109 20.79 20.31 -5.83
CA ASN A 109 20.35 21.55 -6.49
C ASN A 109 19.58 22.48 -5.54
N GLN A 110 18.96 21.93 -4.51
CA GLN A 110 18.25 22.68 -3.46
C GLN A 110 19.15 23.05 -2.26
N GLY A 111 20.47 22.87 -2.38
CA GLY A 111 21.45 23.25 -1.35
C GLY A 111 21.61 22.25 -0.21
N PHE A 112 21.07 21.04 -0.34
CA PHE A 112 21.25 19.99 0.66
C PHE A 112 22.45 19.10 0.32
N GLY A 113 23.30 18.82 1.30
CA GLY A 113 24.39 17.85 1.16
C GLY A 113 23.89 16.41 0.92
N PRO A 114 24.78 15.49 0.51
CA PRO A 114 24.44 14.11 0.24
C PRO A 114 23.79 13.45 1.48
N PRO A 115 22.87 12.48 1.28
CA PRO A 115 22.27 11.77 2.40
C PRO A 115 23.35 11.04 3.23
N LYS A 116 23.18 11.05 4.56
CA LYS A 116 24.17 10.47 5.49
C LYS A 116 24.17 8.94 5.53
N THR A 117 23.09 8.31 5.08
CA THR A 117 22.95 6.85 4.95
C THR A 117 22.32 6.54 3.59
N LYS A 118 22.54 5.33 3.07
CA LYS A 118 21.92 4.87 1.81
C LYS A 118 20.39 5.04 1.81
N ARG A 119 19.73 4.95 2.98
CA ARG A 119 18.41 5.56 3.29
C ARG A 119 18.09 5.48 4.79
N ASP A 120 17.17 6.32 5.24
CA ASP A 120 16.61 6.36 6.61
C ASP A 120 15.19 5.74 6.56
N PRO A 121 14.82 4.78 7.43
CA PRO A 121 13.49 4.16 7.43
C PRO A 121 12.33 5.17 7.50
N ASN A 122 12.54 6.34 8.12
CA ASN A 122 11.55 7.41 8.17
C ASN A 122 11.32 8.06 6.78
N VAL A 123 12.29 7.97 5.88
CA VAL A 123 12.19 8.40 4.48
C VAL A 123 11.33 7.42 3.69
N THR A 124 11.40 6.11 3.97
CA THR A 124 10.60 5.10 3.25
C THR A 124 9.11 5.24 3.56
N GLY A 125 8.73 5.38 4.83
CA GLY A 125 7.33 5.61 5.21
C GLY A 125 6.77 6.92 4.61
N ALA A 126 7.50 8.03 4.78
CA ALA A 126 7.08 9.32 4.23
C ALA A 126 7.05 9.33 2.69
N ALA A 127 7.98 8.64 2.03
CA ALA A 127 7.97 8.50 0.58
C ALA A 127 6.77 7.66 0.11
N PHE A 128 6.42 6.59 0.83
CA PHE A 128 5.28 5.75 0.50
C PHE A 128 3.96 6.52 0.62
N GLU A 129 3.76 7.20 1.75
CA GLU A 129 2.60 8.08 1.98
C GLU A 129 2.46 9.13 0.89
N THR A 130 3.57 9.79 0.55
CA THR A 130 3.55 10.89 -0.42
C THR A 130 3.39 10.36 -1.86
N ALA A 131 3.94 9.19 -2.18
CA ALA A 131 3.69 8.52 -3.46
C ALA A 131 2.20 8.26 -3.64
N LEU A 132 1.55 7.66 -2.64
CA LEU A 132 0.11 7.44 -2.68
C LEU A 132 -0.68 8.74 -2.76
N GLN A 133 -0.28 9.79 -2.02
CA GLN A 133 -0.91 11.11 -2.11
C GLN A 133 -0.92 11.65 -3.55
N VAL A 134 0.24 11.65 -4.22
CA VAL A 134 0.40 12.14 -5.59
C VAL A 134 -0.34 11.25 -6.60
N LEU A 135 -0.25 9.93 -6.45
CA LEU A 135 -0.93 8.99 -7.36
C LEU A 135 -2.45 9.11 -7.26
N VAL A 136 -3.00 9.27 -6.05
CA VAL A 136 -4.45 9.50 -5.85
C VAL A 136 -4.89 10.81 -6.49
N GLU A 137 -4.12 11.89 -6.34
CA GLU A 137 -4.43 13.16 -7.02
C GLU A 137 -4.45 13.00 -8.53
N LYS A 138 -3.41 12.39 -9.11
CA LYS A 138 -3.27 12.24 -10.56
C LYS A 138 -4.31 11.30 -11.16
N LEU A 139 -4.62 10.19 -10.48
CA LEU A 139 -5.50 9.14 -11.01
C LEU A 139 -6.96 9.33 -10.60
N CYS A 140 -7.23 9.98 -9.48
CA CYS A 140 -8.59 10.15 -8.94
C CYS A 140 -9.04 11.61 -8.88
N GLY A 141 -8.19 12.59 -9.18
CA GLY A 141 -8.55 14.01 -9.12
C GLY A 141 -8.92 14.48 -7.71
N VAL A 142 -8.37 13.85 -6.69
CA VAL A 142 -8.67 14.11 -5.27
C VAL A 142 -7.34 14.30 -4.57
N ILE A 143 -7.18 15.40 -3.82
CA ILE A 143 -5.96 15.67 -3.07
C ILE A 143 -6.15 15.14 -1.64
N PRO A 144 -5.52 14.01 -1.26
CA PRO A 144 -5.62 13.53 0.11
C PRO A 144 -4.93 14.51 1.07
N SER A 145 -5.54 14.72 2.24
CA SER A 145 -4.88 15.42 3.32
C SER A 145 -3.89 14.48 4.01
N ARG A 146 -2.59 14.75 3.88
CA ARG A 146 -1.54 13.92 4.47
C ARG A 146 -1.23 14.33 5.91
N THR A 147 -1.30 13.38 6.85
CA THR A 147 -1.01 13.59 8.28
C THR A 147 -1.71 14.80 8.91
N PRO A 148 -3.02 15.04 8.65
CA PRO A 148 -3.71 16.18 9.27
C PRO A 148 -3.73 16.04 10.79
N PRO A 149 -3.66 17.15 11.54
CA PRO A 149 -3.94 17.11 12.97
C PRO A 149 -5.37 16.61 13.17
N LEU A 150 -5.55 15.58 14.00
CA LEU A 150 -6.84 14.92 14.19
C LEU A 150 -7.97 15.89 14.59
N ARG A 151 -7.66 16.90 15.42
CA ARG A 151 -8.58 17.97 15.83
C ARG A 151 -9.14 18.84 14.69
N THR A 152 -8.55 18.79 13.50
CA THR A 152 -9.06 19.54 12.34
C THR A 152 -10.12 18.76 11.58
N LEU A 153 -10.36 17.49 11.94
CA LEU A 153 -11.31 16.60 11.28
C LEU A 153 -12.64 16.60 12.04
N GLN A 154 -13.75 16.62 11.29
CA GLN A 154 -15.08 16.61 11.88
C GLN A 154 -15.36 15.35 12.72
N GLY A 155 -15.84 15.55 13.95
CA GLY A 155 -16.08 14.49 14.92
C GLY A 155 -14.86 14.16 15.80
N PHE A 156 -13.76 14.89 15.62
CA PHE A 156 -12.50 14.71 16.35
C PHE A 156 -11.97 16.00 16.99
N GLU A 157 -12.77 17.07 17.04
CA GLU A 157 -12.39 18.40 17.52
C GLU A 157 -11.91 18.39 18.98
N LEU A 158 -12.45 17.46 19.79
CA LEU A 158 -12.10 17.26 21.20
C LEU A 158 -11.01 16.19 21.41
N ALA A 159 -10.36 15.71 20.34
CA ALA A 159 -9.24 14.80 20.48
C ALA A 159 -8.06 15.53 21.19
N PRO A 160 -7.51 14.97 22.29
CA PRO A 160 -6.43 15.62 23.00
C PRO A 160 -5.19 15.80 22.11
N GLU A 161 -4.44 16.88 22.30
CA GLU A 161 -3.22 17.11 21.55
C GLU A 161 -2.19 16.01 21.83
N GLY A 162 -1.72 15.35 20.77
CA GLY A 162 -0.79 14.22 20.88
C GLY A 162 -1.42 12.87 21.24
N TYR A 163 -2.74 12.80 21.45
CA TYR A 163 -3.46 11.56 21.70
C TYR A 163 -3.85 10.87 20.38
N HIS A 164 -3.32 9.67 20.16
CA HIS A 164 -3.33 8.90 18.90
C HIS A 164 -2.62 9.59 17.74
N SER A 165 -1.92 8.80 16.92
CA SER A 165 -1.13 9.35 15.83
C SER A 165 -2.03 10.00 14.77
N ARG A 166 -1.44 10.90 13.97
CA ARG A 166 -2.16 11.55 12.87
C ARG A 166 -2.45 10.48 11.81
N PRO A 167 -3.67 10.39 11.26
CA PRO A 167 -3.94 9.46 10.18
C PRO A 167 -3.04 9.79 8.98
N ASP A 168 -2.52 8.77 8.30
CA ASP A 168 -1.52 8.99 7.23
C ASP A 168 -2.12 9.77 6.06
N LEU A 169 -3.28 9.33 5.54
CA LEU A 169 -4.04 10.05 4.51
C LEU A 169 -5.55 10.10 4.86
N VAL A 170 -6.18 11.23 4.55
CA VAL A 170 -7.62 11.48 4.77
C VAL A 170 -8.26 12.03 3.50
N LEU A 171 -9.38 11.44 3.06
CA LEU A 171 -10.14 11.84 1.88
C LEU A 171 -11.64 12.01 2.24
N PHE A 172 -12.39 13.00 1.74
CA PHE A 172 -12.13 13.96 0.64
C PHE A 172 -11.90 15.42 1.11
N GLY A 173 -12.20 15.72 2.37
CA GLY A 173 -11.91 17.02 2.98
C GLY A 173 -12.23 16.99 4.49
N PRO A 174 -11.78 17.96 5.29
CA PRO A 174 -11.88 17.86 6.75
C PRO A 174 -13.31 17.75 7.31
N ARG A 175 -14.30 18.25 6.55
CA ARG A 175 -15.75 18.22 6.88
C ARG A 175 -16.55 17.15 6.14
N ASP A 176 -15.93 16.45 5.18
CA ASP A 176 -16.59 15.39 4.39
C ASP A 176 -15.58 14.27 4.16
N PHE A 177 -14.80 13.96 5.20
CA PHE A 177 -13.91 12.82 5.11
C PHE A 177 -14.71 11.56 5.42
N ARG A 178 -14.49 10.60 4.55
CA ARG A 178 -15.22 9.33 4.45
C ARG A 178 -14.25 8.15 4.44
N LEU A 179 -12.98 8.41 4.12
CA LEU A 179 -11.94 7.39 4.03
C LEU A 179 -10.68 7.84 4.78
N LEU A 180 -10.26 7.03 5.74
CA LEU A 180 -8.96 7.08 6.39
C LEU A 180 -8.09 5.97 5.81
N ILE A 181 -6.89 6.32 5.34
CA ILE A 181 -5.93 5.34 4.84
C ILE A 181 -4.69 5.37 5.72
N SER A 182 -4.37 4.23 6.31
CA SER A 182 -3.08 3.96 6.96
C SER A 182 -2.13 3.30 5.96
N THR A 183 -0.93 3.84 5.78
CA THR A 183 0.06 3.36 4.81
C THR A 183 1.23 2.71 5.53
N LYS A 184 1.61 1.49 5.14
CA LYS A 184 2.66 0.71 5.82
C LYS A 184 3.50 -0.06 4.81
N TRP A 185 4.74 0.37 4.58
CA TRP A 185 5.65 -0.30 3.62
C TRP A 185 5.96 -1.74 4.04
N THR A 186 6.23 -1.95 5.32
CA THR A 186 6.35 -3.28 5.96
C THR A 186 5.60 -3.24 7.28
N LEU A 187 4.93 -4.32 7.65
CA LEU A 187 4.19 -4.44 8.90
C LEU A 187 4.97 -5.30 9.89
N ARG A 188 5.01 -4.85 11.14
CA ARG A 188 5.49 -5.65 12.25
C ARG A 188 4.32 -6.21 13.03
N LYS A 189 4.36 -7.50 13.39
CA LYS A 189 3.26 -8.16 14.11
C LYS A 189 2.90 -7.42 15.40
N GLU A 190 3.88 -6.97 16.17
CA GLU A 190 3.68 -6.26 17.43
C GLU A 190 3.08 -4.85 17.26
N ARG A 191 3.15 -4.27 16.06
CA ARG A 191 2.58 -2.95 15.77
C ARG A 191 1.15 -2.99 15.25
N VAL A 192 0.68 -4.15 14.78
CA VAL A 192 -0.69 -4.31 14.28
C VAL A 192 -1.71 -3.92 15.35
N GLY A 193 -1.49 -4.33 16.61
CA GLY A 193 -2.36 -3.95 17.73
C GLY A 193 -2.46 -2.44 17.95
N THR A 194 -1.38 -1.68 17.71
CA THR A 194 -1.40 -0.22 17.78
C THR A 194 -2.29 0.38 16.68
N TYR A 195 -2.16 -0.12 15.44
CA TYR A 195 -2.97 0.37 14.31
C TYR A 195 -4.46 0.04 14.48
N LEU A 196 -4.78 -1.14 15.02
CA LEU A 196 -6.15 -1.53 15.32
C LEU A 196 -6.73 -0.70 16.47
N HIS A 197 -5.92 -0.37 17.49
CA HIS A 197 -6.35 0.53 18.56
C HIS A 197 -6.66 1.95 18.04
N GLU A 198 -5.87 2.46 17.09
CA GLU A 198 -6.16 3.73 16.41
C GLU A 198 -7.46 3.63 15.60
N SER A 199 -7.64 2.54 14.86
CA SER A 199 -8.85 2.28 14.07
C SER A 199 -10.10 2.21 14.94
N TYR A 200 -10.02 1.54 16.09
CA TYR A 200 -11.09 1.52 17.09
C TYR A 200 -11.44 2.92 17.60
N PHE A 201 -10.42 3.73 17.91
CA PHE A 201 -10.64 5.11 18.34
C PHE A 201 -11.37 5.95 17.27
N TYR A 202 -11.00 5.77 15.99
CA TYR A 202 -11.66 6.46 14.88
C TYR A 202 -13.11 6.00 14.73
N ARG A 203 -13.34 4.69 14.64
CA ARG A 203 -14.68 4.10 14.46
C ARG A 203 -15.64 4.48 15.59
N LYS A 204 -15.16 4.52 16.83
CA LYS A 204 -15.98 4.88 17.99
C LYS A 204 -16.56 6.31 17.90
N ARG A 205 -15.86 7.23 17.25
CA ARG A 205 -16.32 8.63 17.07
C ARG A 205 -17.09 8.84 15.77
N ARG A 206 -16.70 8.11 14.73
CA ARG A 206 -17.27 8.21 13.40
C ARG A 206 -17.46 6.79 12.83
N PRO A 207 -18.57 6.12 13.21
CA PRO A 207 -18.84 4.75 12.78
C PRO A 207 -19.08 4.64 11.27
N ASP A 208 -19.41 5.76 10.63
CA ASP A 208 -19.63 5.93 9.19
C ASP A 208 -18.34 5.99 8.35
N LEU A 209 -17.17 6.15 8.97
CA LEU A 209 -15.91 6.21 8.23
C LEU A 209 -15.48 4.85 7.72
N GLN A 210 -14.92 4.85 6.52
CA GLN A 210 -14.12 3.74 6.04
C GLN A 210 -12.67 3.86 6.51
N ILE A 211 -12.15 2.75 7.01
CA ILE A 211 -10.79 2.59 7.47
C ILE A 211 -10.11 1.55 6.59
N ALA A 212 -9.15 2.02 5.80
CA ALA A 212 -8.38 1.18 4.90
C ALA A 212 -6.88 1.22 5.22
N PHE A 213 -6.19 0.17 4.78
CA PHE A 213 -4.75 0.07 4.85
C PHE A 213 -4.16 -0.10 3.45
N VAL A 214 -3.07 0.59 3.14
CA VAL A 214 -2.27 0.32 1.93
C VAL A 214 -0.92 -0.21 2.38
N VAL A 215 -0.59 -1.43 1.95
CA VAL A 215 0.52 -2.20 2.50
C VAL A 215 1.39 -2.85 1.42
N ASN A 216 2.67 -3.05 1.72
CA ASN A 216 3.59 -3.87 0.93
C ASN A 216 4.13 -5.03 1.80
N GLU A 217 3.22 -5.75 2.46
CA GLU A 217 3.56 -6.78 3.43
C GLU A 217 3.58 -8.18 2.81
N PHE A 218 4.77 -8.77 2.90
CA PHE A 218 5.12 -10.16 2.68
C PHE A 218 4.19 -11.22 3.28
N GLN A 219 3.97 -11.12 4.60
CA GLN A 219 3.71 -12.25 5.50
C GLN A 219 2.20 -12.50 5.71
N PRO A 220 1.66 -13.67 5.30
CA PRO A 220 0.25 -14.02 5.38
C PRO A 220 -0.28 -14.00 6.80
N ASN A 221 0.55 -14.34 7.78
CA ASN A 221 0.14 -14.27 9.17
C ASN A 221 -0.11 -12.83 9.60
N ILE A 222 0.74 -11.88 9.22
CA ILE A 222 0.57 -10.47 9.57
C ILE A 222 -0.63 -9.88 8.79
N LEU A 223 -0.70 -10.15 7.48
CA LEU A 223 -1.82 -9.76 6.64
C LEU A 223 -3.15 -10.29 7.18
N ARG A 224 -3.20 -11.55 7.66
CA ARG A 224 -4.40 -12.12 8.26
C ARG A 224 -4.86 -11.36 9.49
N HIS A 225 -3.94 -11.08 10.43
CA HIS A 225 -4.30 -10.35 11.65
C HIS A 225 -4.85 -8.95 11.35
N LEU A 226 -4.42 -8.32 10.25
CA LEU A 226 -4.92 -7.02 9.84
C LEU A 226 -6.24 -7.12 9.06
N SER A 227 -6.31 -7.98 8.05
CA SER A 227 -7.41 -8.05 7.08
C SER A 227 -8.69 -8.70 7.63
N THR A 228 -8.58 -9.57 8.63
CA THR A 228 -9.74 -10.23 9.23
C THR A 228 -10.28 -9.50 10.47
N ASP A 229 -9.70 -8.35 10.83
CA ASP A 229 -10.19 -7.57 11.96
C ASP A 229 -11.40 -6.71 11.53
N PRO A 230 -12.52 -6.73 12.27
CA PRO A 230 -13.74 -5.99 11.89
C PRO A 230 -13.58 -4.47 11.90
N LEU A 231 -12.49 -3.93 12.45
CA LEU A 231 -12.20 -2.50 12.41
C LEU A 231 -11.61 -2.06 11.06
N VAL A 232 -11.22 -2.99 10.20
CA VAL A 232 -10.57 -2.74 8.91
C VAL A 232 -11.53 -3.09 7.78
N ASP A 233 -11.92 -2.11 6.98
CA ASP A 233 -12.85 -2.35 5.87
C ASP A 233 -12.12 -2.92 4.66
N ARG A 234 -10.92 -2.39 4.35
CA ARG A 234 -10.14 -2.77 3.16
C ARG A 234 -8.64 -2.79 3.44
N VAL A 235 -7.94 -3.78 2.89
CA VAL A 235 -6.48 -3.83 2.83
C VAL A 235 -6.04 -3.87 1.37
N TYR A 236 -5.46 -2.80 0.86
CA TYR A 236 -4.89 -2.76 -0.48
C TYR A 236 -3.43 -3.16 -0.43
N HIS A 237 -3.05 -4.21 -1.15
CA HIS A 237 -1.66 -4.57 -1.36
C HIS A 237 -1.10 -3.77 -2.54
N VAL A 238 0.11 -3.20 -2.42
CA VAL A 238 0.74 -2.40 -3.49
C VAL A 238 0.78 -3.16 -4.80
N ASN A 239 1.04 -4.47 -4.76
CA ASN A 239 0.98 -5.35 -5.92
C ASN A 239 0.45 -6.72 -5.46
N LYS A 240 -0.87 -6.93 -5.53
CA LYS A 240 -1.50 -8.18 -5.05
C LYS A 240 -1.02 -9.38 -5.86
N ARG A 241 -0.74 -9.19 -7.16
CA ARG A 241 -0.21 -10.26 -8.02
C ARG A 241 1.16 -10.75 -7.55
N MET A 242 2.07 -9.84 -7.25
CA MET A 242 3.39 -10.18 -6.70
C MET A 242 3.26 -10.92 -5.36
N LEU A 243 2.34 -10.49 -4.47
CA LEU A 243 2.11 -11.19 -3.19
C LEU A 243 1.80 -12.68 -3.39
N LEU A 244 0.98 -12.99 -4.39
CA LEU A 244 0.63 -14.36 -4.78
C LEU A 244 1.82 -15.06 -5.42
N ASP A 245 2.48 -14.44 -6.40
CA ASP A 245 3.53 -15.08 -7.20
C ASP A 245 4.79 -15.45 -6.39
N LEU A 246 5.04 -14.77 -5.27
CA LEU A 246 6.16 -15.11 -4.40
C LEU A 246 5.93 -16.33 -3.50
N ARG A 247 4.70 -16.87 -3.44
CA ARG A 247 4.29 -17.86 -2.45
C ARG A 247 3.75 -19.12 -3.10
N SER A 248 4.28 -20.27 -2.67
CA SER A 248 3.61 -21.55 -2.91
C SER A 248 2.31 -21.58 -2.09
N PRO A 249 1.22 -22.14 -2.63
CA PRO A 249 1.07 -22.74 -3.97
C PRO A 249 0.70 -21.74 -5.09
N PHE A 250 0.46 -20.47 -4.76
CA PHE A 250 -0.06 -19.46 -5.68
C PHE A 250 0.87 -19.09 -6.84
N ALA A 251 2.18 -19.24 -6.66
CA ALA A 251 3.19 -19.01 -7.70
C ALA A 251 2.96 -19.79 -9.00
N GLN A 252 2.22 -20.90 -8.93
CA GLN A 252 1.91 -21.76 -10.08
C GLN A 252 0.53 -21.49 -10.68
N LEU A 253 -0.26 -20.60 -10.06
CA LEU A 253 -1.62 -20.30 -10.52
C LEU A 253 -1.62 -19.13 -11.52
N PRO A 254 -2.30 -19.29 -12.67
CA PRO A 254 -2.56 -18.17 -13.57
C PRO A 254 -3.32 -17.04 -12.83
N PRO A 255 -3.10 -15.77 -13.20
CA PRO A 255 -3.88 -14.66 -12.65
C PRO A 255 -5.39 -14.89 -12.80
N GLY A 256 -6.15 -14.57 -11.75
CA GLY A 256 -7.61 -14.70 -11.75
C GLY A 256 -8.15 -16.14 -11.63
N THR A 257 -7.29 -17.12 -11.38
CA THR A 257 -7.73 -18.52 -11.18
C THR A 257 -8.34 -18.70 -9.79
N SER A 258 -9.61 -19.07 -9.72
CA SER A 258 -10.26 -19.50 -8.47
C SER A 258 -9.56 -20.73 -7.91
N ILE A 259 -9.36 -20.78 -6.59
CA ILE A 259 -8.75 -21.94 -5.92
C ILE A 259 -9.69 -23.14 -6.00
N PRO A 260 -9.31 -24.25 -6.66
CA PRO A 260 -10.18 -25.42 -6.79
C PRO A 260 -10.52 -26.03 -5.43
N VAL A 261 -11.78 -26.42 -5.22
CA VAL A 261 -12.26 -26.95 -3.93
C VAL A 261 -11.48 -28.20 -3.50
N GLU A 262 -11.00 -29.02 -4.45
CA GLU A 262 -10.21 -30.22 -4.14
C GLU A 262 -8.90 -29.88 -3.42
N THR A 263 -8.34 -28.67 -3.66
CA THR A 263 -7.11 -28.21 -3.01
C THR A 263 -7.31 -27.87 -1.52
N LEU A 264 -8.55 -27.76 -1.06
CA LEU A 264 -8.89 -27.44 0.33
C LEU A 264 -9.02 -28.68 1.22
N THR A 265 -9.04 -29.86 0.62
CA THR A 265 -9.14 -31.15 1.30
C THR A 265 -7.86 -31.49 2.08
N GLY A 266 -7.97 -32.31 3.13
CA GLY A 266 -6.84 -32.63 4.01
C GLY A 266 -5.68 -33.40 3.35
N SER A 267 -5.88 -33.93 2.15
CA SER A 267 -4.88 -34.67 1.38
C SER A 267 -3.96 -33.78 0.53
N ASN A 268 -4.32 -32.52 0.30
CA ASN A 268 -3.45 -31.59 -0.43
C ASN A 268 -2.40 -30.97 0.54
N PRO A 269 -1.09 -31.08 0.25
CA PRO A 269 -0.04 -30.54 1.12
C PRO A 269 -0.12 -29.01 1.32
N ASP A 270 -0.72 -28.29 0.37
CA ASP A 270 -0.89 -26.84 0.39
C ASP A 270 -2.27 -26.38 0.91
N ALA A 271 -3.15 -27.31 1.33
CA ALA A 271 -4.50 -26.99 1.80
C ALA A 271 -4.52 -25.92 2.90
N LYS A 272 -3.53 -25.93 3.80
CA LYS A 272 -3.40 -24.91 4.85
C LYS A 272 -3.16 -23.51 4.27
N ALA A 273 -2.30 -23.41 3.25
CA ALA A 273 -1.97 -22.13 2.61
C ALA A 273 -3.17 -21.59 1.83
N TYR A 274 -3.87 -22.45 1.10
CA TYR A 274 -5.10 -22.09 0.39
C TYR A 274 -6.20 -21.62 1.33
N ARG A 275 -6.51 -22.38 2.39
CA ARG A 275 -7.52 -21.98 3.39
C ARG A 275 -7.15 -20.66 4.07
N GLN A 276 -5.86 -20.44 4.33
CA GLN A 276 -5.40 -19.18 4.88
C GLN A 276 -5.67 -18.01 3.92
N TRP A 277 -5.38 -18.17 2.63
CA TRP A 277 -5.67 -17.14 1.63
C TRP A 277 -7.16 -16.85 1.49
N ILE A 278 -8.00 -17.89 1.34
CA ILE A 278 -9.45 -17.74 1.21
C ILE A 278 -10.02 -16.93 2.38
N SER A 279 -9.53 -17.15 3.60
CA SER A 279 -9.99 -16.36 4.76
C SER A 279 -9.68 -14.86 4.72
N MET A 280 -8.88 -14.40 3.76
CA MET A 280 -8.47 -13.00 3.59
C MET A 280 -8.81 -12.44 2.19
N GLU A 281 -9.21 -13.28 1.24
CA GLU A 281 -9.27 -12.92 -0.18
C GLU A 281 -10.22 -11.75 -0.45
N ASP A 282 -11.37 -11.74 0.21
CA ASP A 282 -12.40 -10.70 0.11
C ASP A 282 -12.06 -9.42 0.89
N ARG A 283 -10.89 -9.38 1.53
CA ARG A 283 -10.41 -8.26 2.35
C ARG A 283 -9.08 -7.69 1.86
N ILE A 284 -8.34 -8.45 1.04
CA ILE A 284 -7.07 -8.02 0.44
C ILE A 284 -7.31 -7.70 -1.04
N PHE A 285 -7.23 -6.41 -1.36
CA PHE A 285 -7.47 -5.85 -2.69
C PHE A 285 -6.16 -5.44 -3.34
N ASP A 286 -6.15 -5.25 -4.66
CA ASP A 286 -5.02 -4.67 -5.36
C ASP A 286 -5.03 -3.13 -5.24
N LEU A 287 -3.88 -2.50 -5.49
CA LEU A 287 -3.79 -1.03 -5.50
C LEU A 287 -4.70 -0.41 -6.56
N THR A 288 -4.96 -1.12 -7.67
CA THR A 288 -5.91 -0.70 -8.70
C THR A 288 -7.33 -0.52 -8.16
N ASP A 289 -7.78 -1.44 -7.30
CA ASP A 289 -9.09 -1.39 -6.64
C ASP A 289 -9.22 -0.15 -5.74
N MET A 290 -8.15 0.26 -5.06
CA MET A 290 -8.14 1.48 -4.25
C MET A 290 -8.55 2.71 -5.06
N PHE A 291 -8.00 2.85 -6.28
CA PHE A 291 -8.34 3.99 -7.14
C PHE A 291 -9.78 3.91 -7.63
N ALA A 292 -10.31 2.71 -7.88
CA ALA A 292 -11.71 2.51 -8.24
C ALA A 292 -12.65 2.90 -7.08
N ASP A 293 -12.35 2.44 -5.87
CA ASP A 293 -13.11 2.73 -4.65
C ASP A 293 -13.12 4.23 -4.34
N ILE A 294 -11.97 4.90 -4.44
CA ILE A 294 -11.88 6.35 -4.24
C ILE A 294 -12.75 7.09 -5.27
N ARG A 295 -12.71 6.70 -6.55
CA ARG A 295 -13.57 7.32 -7.58
C ARG A 295 -15.06 7.07 -7.31
N MET A 296 -15.41 5.87 -6.86
CA MET A 296 -16.79 5.53 -6.51
C MET A 296 -17.29 6.39 -5.34
N LEU A 297 -16.54 6.46 -4.23
CA LEU A 297 -16.87 7.29 -3.09
C LEU A 297 -16.98 8.76 -3.50
N ARG A 298 -16.05 9.27 -4.31
CA ARG A 298 -16.09 10.65 -4.80
C ARG A 298 -17.42 10.97 -5.50
N ASN A 299 -17.93 10.04 -6.29
CA ASN A 299 -19.15 10.22 -7.08
C ASN A 299 -20.44 9.91 -6.29
N LYS A 300 -20.36 9.17 -5.18
CA LYS A 300 -21.48 8.78 -4.33
C LYS A 300 -21.18 9.11 -2.85
N PRO A 301 -21.35 10.38 -2.43
CA PRO A 301 -20.98 10.82 -1.09
C PRO A 301 -21.71 10.11 0.05
N ASP A 302 -22.93 9.62 -0.19
CA ASP A 302 -23.75 8.90 0.80
C ASP A 302 -23.46 7.39 0.86
N LEU A 303 -22.55 6.87 0.01
CA LEU A 303 -22.24 5.44 -0.04
C LEU A 303 -21.25 5.07 1.07
N VAL A 304 -21.71 4.26 2.02
CA VAL A 304 -20.82 3.38 2.80
C VAL A 304 -20.62 2.14 1.95
N ILE A 305 -19.41 1.89 1.45
CA ILE A 305 -19.11 0.63 0.75
C ILE A 305 -19.17 -0.49 1.79
N ASP A 306 -20.22 -1.27 1.72
CA ASP A 306 -20.35 -2.51 2.47
C ASP A 306 -19.40 -3.55 1.85
N PRO A 307 -18.42 -4.09 2.59
CA PRO A 307 -17.52 -5.13 2.09
C PRO A 307 -18.25 -6.42 1.69
N GLU A 308 -19.51 -6.63 2.12
CA GLU A 308 -20.28 -7.85 1.81
C GLU A 308 -21.21 -7.71 0.59
N GLN A 309 -21.38 -6.51 0.00
CA GLN A 309 -22.33 -6.28 -1.10
C GLN A 309 -21.74 -6.29 -2.52
N LEU A 310 -20.45 -6.61 -2.68
CA LEU A 310 -19.79 -6.62 -4.01
C LEU A 310 -19.79 -7.97 -4.71
N ASP A 311 -20.38 -9.02 -4.12
CA ASP A 311 -20.49 -10.33 -4.76
C ASP A 311 -21.95 -10.62 -5.18
N GLY A 312 -22.21 -10.48 -6.49
CA GLY A 312 -23.27 -11.19 -7.21
C GLY A 312 -24.72 -11.04 -6.74
N GLY A 313 -25.43 -10.05 -7.29
CA GLY A 313 -26.89 -10.05 -7.35
C GLY A 313 -27.35 -9.56 -8.73
N VAL A 314 -27.54 -10.50 -9.66
CA VAL A 314 -28.26 -10.27 -10.92
C VAL A 314 -29.63 -9.70 -10.54
N GLY A 315 -30.04 -8.62 -11.22
CA GLY A 315 -31.36 -8.04 -11.03
C GLY A 315 -32.43 -9.09 -11.31
N GLU A 316 -33.26 -9.35 -10.30
CA GLU A 316 -34.62 -9.82 -10.53
C GLU A 316 -35.51 -8.59 -10.41
N ASP A 317 -35.79 -7.99 -11.57
CA ASP A 317 -37.09 -7.39 -11.81
C ASP A 317 -38.12 -8.50 -11.60
N ASP A 318 -38.84 -8.47 -10.49
CA ASP A 318 -40.05 -9.28 -10.32
C ASP A 318 -41.26 -8.38 -10.45
N ASP A 319 -41.96 -8.66 -11.55
CA ASP A 319 -43.16 -8.05 -12.04
C ASP A 319 -44.31 -8.04 -11.04
N GLU A 320 -45.16 -7.02 -11.20
CA GLU A 320 -46.58 -7.08 -10.90
C GLU A 320 -47.21 -8.42 -11.29
N VAL A 321 -47.71 -9.19 -10.33
CA VAL A 321 -48.88 -10.04 -10.56
C VAL A 321 -49.75 -10.01 -9.31
N GLY A 322 -50.97 -9.48 -9.48
CA GLY A 322 -51.97 -9.40 -8.42
C GLY A 322 -52.49 -10.75 -7.92
N ILE A 323 -53.04 -10.72 -6.71
CA ILE A 323 -54.46 -10.90 -6.34
C ILE A 323 -54.65 -10.21 -4.99
#